data_AF-A0A925J437-F1
#
_entry.id   AF-A0A925J437-F1
#
_cell.length_a   1.000
_cell.length_b   1.000
_cell.length_c   1.000
_cell.angle_alpha   90.00
_cell.angle_beta   90.00
_cell.angle_gamma   90.00
#
_symmetry.space_group_name_H-M   'P 1'
#
loop_
_entity.id
_entity.type
_entity.pdbx_description
1 polymer ?
#
loop_
_entity_poly.entity_id
_entity_poly.type
_entity_poly.pdbx_seq_one_letter_code
_entity_poly.pdbx_strand_id
1 'polypeptide(L)'
;MSLEDLRVRIDALDNQLLDLLNARMDVVRQVGELKRSSNTLIYRPEREKSILDRLDERNSGLLNRPAIDAIFLEIFAVARNLELPERIAFLGPDGSFTHQAAESRFGAMGEYDALPTIRSVFEAVETGRARFGVVPIENNQEGVVFETIDNLNETSVSIAAEVVTPIHFAFVTQAEHLTDIRA
;
A
#
# COMPACT_ATOMS: atom_id res chain seq x y z
N MET A 1 15.96 0.68 -38.75
CA MET A 1 15.29 1.19 -37.53
C MET A 1 16.38 1.70 -36.62
N SER A 2 16.42 3.01 -36.40
CA SER A 2 17.40 3.67 -35.55
C SER A 2 16.99 3.59 -34.07
N LEU A 3 17.92 3.92 -33.17
CA LEU A 3 17.59 4.09 -31.74
C LEU A 3 16.53 5.18 -31.54
N GLU A 4 16.55 6.22 -32.38
CA GLU A 4 15.61 7.32 -32.31
C GLU A 4 14.19 6.88 -32.72
N ASP A 5 14.08 6.05 -33.76
CA ASP A 5 12.80 5.49 -34.21
C ASP A 5 12.16 4.64 -33.09
N LEU A 6 12.98 3.92 -32.32
CA LEU A 6 12.53 3.13 -31.18
C LEU A 6 12.03 4.00 -30.03
N ARG A 7 12.71 5.12 -29.73
CA ARG A 7 12.30 6.07 -28.69
C ARG A 7 10.96 6.72 -29.01
N VAL A 8 10.79 7.21 -30.24
CA VAL A 8 9.52 7.78 -30.70
C VAL A 8 8.37 6.76 -30.57
N ARG A 9 8.66 5.48 -30.85
CA ARG A 9 7.67 4.41 -30.67
C ARG A 9 7.35 4.15 -29.19
N ILE A 10 8.34 4.23 -28.30
CA ILE A 10 8.13 4.13 -26.85
C ILE A 10 7.26 5.30 -26.37
N ASP A 11 7.60 6.54 -26.75
CA ASP A 11 6.83 7.73 -26.36
C ASP A 11 5.36 7.64 -26.81
N ALA A 12 5.10 7.12 -28.01
CA ALA A 12 3.75 6.89 -28.50
C ALA A 12 2.98 5.83 -27.68
N LEU A 13 3.66 4.77 -27.24
CA LEU A 13 3.08 3.76 -26.36
C LEU A 13 2.82 4.32 -24.95
N ASP A 14 3.74 5.11 -24.42
CA ASP A 14 3.62 5.72 -23.10
C ASP A 14 2.43 6.70 -23.05
N ASN A 15 2.21 7.48 -24.11
CA ASN A 15 1.01 8.32 -24.24
C ASN A 15 -0.28 7.48 -24.21
N GLN A 16 -0.32 6.36 -24.95
CA GLN A 16 -1.48 5.46 -24.93
C GLN A 16 -1.69 4.80 -23.57
N LEU A 17 -0.61 4.44 -22.87
CA LEU A 17 -0.69 3.92 -21.51
C LEU A 17 -1.29 4.96 -20.56
N LEU A 18 -0.85 6.22 -20.63
CA LEU A 18 -1.39 7.30 -19.82
C LEU A 18 -2.89 7.51 -20.10
N ASP A 19 -3.31 7.53 -21.38
CA ASP A 19 -4.71 7.65 -21.76
C ASP A 19 -5.58 6.51 -21.20
N LEU A 20 -5.09 5.27 -21.30
CA LEU A 20 -5.79 4.09 -20.76
C LEU A 20 -5.88 4.12 -19.24
N LEU A 21 -4.81 4.56 -18.57
CA LEU A 21 -4.80 4.71 -17.11
C LEU A 21 -5.78 5.79 -16.66
N ASN A 22 -5.81 6.95 -17.33
CA ASN A 22 -6.77 8.02 -17.03
C ASN A 22 -8.23 7.55 -17.24
N ALA A 23 -8.51 6.90 -18.37
CA ALA A 23 -9.83 6.33 -18.62
C ALA A 23 -10.24 5.30 -17.56
N ARG A 24 -9.30 4.48 -17.09
CA ARG A 24 -9.54 3.56 -15.96
C ARG A 24 -9.85 4.35 -14.67
N MET A 25 -9.13 5.42 -14.39
CA MET A 25 -9.36 6.24 -13.19
C MET A 25 -10.71 6.96 -13.21
N ASP A 26 -11.21 7.37 -14.38
CA ASP A 26 -12.56 7.91 -14.51
C ASP A 26 -13.65 6.89 -14.15
N VAL A 27 -13.45 5.61 -14.52
CA VAL A 27 -14.37 4.53 -14.13
C VAL A 27 -14.29 4.28 -12.63
N VAL A 28 -13.08 4.25 -12.07
CA VAL A 28 -12.84 4.14 -10.61
C VAL A 28 -13.56 5.26 -9.85
N ARG A 29 -13.46 6.52 -10.30
CA ARG A 29 -14.17 7.65 -9.71
C ARG A 29 -15.69 7.43 -9.68
N GLN A 30 -16.28 7.00 -10.80
CA GLN A 30 -17.72 6.70 -10.90
C GLN A 30 -18.14 5.55 -9.96
N VAL A 31 -17.29 4.51 -9.86
CA VAL A 31 -17.50 3.41 -8.90
C VAL A 31 -17.46 3.94 -7.46
N GLY A 32 -16.50 4.81 -7.13
CA GLY A 32 -16.41 5.46 -5.82
C GLY A 32 -17.64 6.33 -5.49
N GLU A 33 -18.20 7.05 -6.46
CA GLU A 33 -19.45 7.82 -6.31
C GLU A 33 -20.65 6.92 -5.98
N LEU A 34 -20.81 5.80 -6.70
CA LEU A 34 -21.89 4.83 -6.47
C LEU A 34 -21.77 4.09 -5.12
N LYS A 35 -20.54 3.79 -4.69
CA LYS A 35 -20.29 3.13 -3.40
C LYS A 35 -20.56 4.06 -2.21
N ARG A 36 -20.25 5.35 -2.34
CA ARG A 36 -20.55 6.37 -1.32
C ARG A 36 -22.04 6.52 -1.05
N SER A 37 -22.91 6.37 -2.06
CA SER A 37 -24.36 6.39 -1.87
C SER A 37 -24.95 5.10 -1.27
N SER A 38 -24.18 4.01 -1.22
CA SER A 38 -24.66 2.67 -0.83
C SER A 38 -24.00 2.10 0.44
N ASN A 39 -23.12 2.86 1.11
CA ASN A 39 -22.43 2.48 2.35
C ASN A 39 -21.74 1.09 2.31
N THR A 40 -21.29 0.68 1.11
CA THR A 40 -20.68 -0.63 0.88
C THR A 40 -19.18 -0.56 1.14
N LEU A 41 -18.58 -1.60 1.74
CA LEU A 41 -17.12 -1.73 1.90
C LEU A 41 -16.40 -1.53 0.55
N ILE A 42 -15.49 -0.55 0.53
CA ILE A 42 -14.86 -0.06 -0.70
C ILE A 42 -13.61 -0.86 -1.04
N TYR A 43 -12.88 -1.32 -0.01
CA TYR A 43 -11.71 -2.17 -0.13
C TYR A 43 -12.08 -3.66 -0.19
N ARG A 44 -11.61 -4.36 -1.23
CA ARG A 44 -11.86 -5.80 -1.47
C ARG A 44 -10.59 -6.48 -2.00
N PRO A 45 -9.71 -7.00 -1.13
CA PRO A 45 -8.43 -7.58 -1.55
C PRO A 45 -8.58 -8.79 -2.46
N GLU A 46 -9.62 -9.60 -2.26
CA GLU A 46 -9.99 -10.71 -3.16
C GLU A 46 -10.25 -10.25 -4.60
N ARG A 47 -10.76 -9.02 -4.80
CA ARG A 47 -10.97 -8.48 -6.13
C ARG A 47 -9.65 -8.16 -6.81
N GLU A 48 -8.71 -7.56 -6.09
CA GLU A 48 -7.38 -7.23 -6.62
C GLU A 48 -6.63 -8.50 -7.03
N LYS A 49 -6.64 -9.52 -6.15
CA LYS A 49 -6.07 -10.85 -6.45
C LYS A 49 -6.68 -11.45 -7.72
N SER A 50 -8.01 -11.44 -7.85
CA SER A 50 -8.69 -11.96 -9.05
C SER A 50 -8.30 -11.23 -10.34
N ILE A 51 -7.95 -9.94 -10.26
CA ILE A 51 -7.52 -9.16 -11.42
C ILE A 51 -6.09 -9.55 -11.79
N LEU A 52 -5.19 -9.67 -10.83
CA LEU A 52 -3.79 -10.08 -11.04
C LEU A 52 -3.72 -11.48 -11.65
N ASP A 53 -4.43 -12.45 -11.08
CA ASP A 53 -4.46 -13.82 -11.61
C ASP A 53 -4.95 -13.87 -13.06
N ARG A 54 -6.05 -13.16 -13.36
CA ARG A 54 -6.57 -13.04 -14.74
C ARG A 54 -5.58 -12.38 -15.70
N LEU A 55 -4.83 -11.36 -15.24
CA LEU A 55 -3.86 -10.66 -16.09
C LEU A 55 -2.64 -11.52 -16.37
N ASP A 56 -2.17 -12.28 -15.38
CA ASP A 56 -1.09 -13.25 -15.51
C ASP A 56 -1.47 -14.39 -16.47
N GLU A 57 -2.67 -14.97 -16.31
CA GLU A 57 -3.20 -16.02 -17.20
C GLU A 57 -3.34 -15.55 -18.65
N ARG A 58 -3.68 -14.28 -18.86
CA ARG A 58 -3.84 -13.69 -20.21
C ARG A 58 -2.50 -13.26 -20.82
N ASN A 59 -1.46 -13.09 -20.02
CA ASN A 59 -0.21 -12.50 -20.46
C ASN A 59 0.58 -13.46 -21.38
N SER A 60 0.78 -13.04 -22.62
CA SER A 60 1.67 -13.68 -23.59
C SER A 60 2.87 -12.80 -23.96
N GLY A 61 3.10 -11.74 -23.18
CA GLY A 61 4.15 -10.74 -23.40
C GLY A 61 5.43 -10.98 -22.61
N LEU A 62 6.28 -9.96 -22.55
CA LEU A 62 7.60 -10.01 -21.89
C LEU A 62 7.55 -9.83 -20.37
N LEU A 63 6.43 -9.38 -19.82
CA LEU A 63 6.27 -9.20 -18.37
C LEU A 63 6.14 -10.58 -17.72
N ASN A 64 6.78 -10.76 -16.56
CA ASN A 64 6.55 -11.92 -15.71
C ASN A 64 5.55 -11.57 -14.59
N ARG A 65 5.07 -12.59 -13.86
CA ARG A 65 4.11 -12.39 -12.77
C ARG A 65 4.53 -11.31 -11.75
N PRO A 66 5.77 -11.32 -11.20
CA PRO A 66 6.19 -10.26 -10.28
C PRO A 66 6.12 -8.84 -10.86
N ALA A 67 6.45 -8.66 -12.14
CA ALA A 67 6.37 -7.35 -12.79
C ALA A 67 4.91 -6.89 -12.99
N ILE A 68 4.01 -7.81 -13.34
CA ILE A 68 2.56 -7.52 -13.43
C ILE A 68 2.04 -7.10 -12.07
N ASP A 69 2.36 -7.85 -11.02
CA ASP A 69 1.95 -7.55 -9.65
C ASP A 69 2.43 -6.16 -9.23
N ALA A 70 3.71 -5.84 -9.44
CA ALA A 70 4.27 -4.54 -9.09
C ALA A 70 3.55 -3.37 -9.78
N ILE A 71 3.33 -3.45 -11.10
CA ILE A 71 2.67 -2.39 -11.87
C ILE A 71 1.22 -2.22 -11.43
N PHE A 72 0.46 -3.32 -11.33
CA PHE A 72 -0.98 -3.25 -11.08
C PHE A 72 -1.31 -2.96 -9.62
N LEU A 73 -0.50 -3.39 -8.66
CA LEU A 73 -0.67 -3.00 -7.26
C LEU A 73 -0.53 -1.49 -7.08
N GLU A 74 0.39 -0.84 -7.80
CA GLU A 74 0.53 0.63 -7.77
C GLU A 74 -0.67 1.32 -8.43
N ILE A 75 -1.14 0.80 -9.57
CA ILE A 75 -2.38 1.29 -10.21
C ILE A 75 -3.58 1.16 -9.25
N PHE A 76 -3.65 0.09 -8.46
CA PHE A 76 -4.70 -0.10 -7.47
C PHE A 76 -4.57 0.87 -6.30
N ALA A 77 -3.35 1.12 -5.83
CA ALA A 77 -3.04 2.15 -4.82
C ALA A 77 -3.55 3.53 -5.23
N VAL A 78 -3.18 3.99 -6.43
CA VAL A 78 -3.66 5.28 -6.97
C VAL A 78 -5.18 5.31 -7.08
N ALA A 79 -5.78 4.22 -7.55
CA ALA A 79 -7.24 4.11 -7.66
C ALA A 79 -7.95 4.18 -6.29
N ARG A 80 -7.41 3.54 -5.25
CA ARG A 80 -7.96 3.61 -3.89
C ARG A 80 -7.93 5.02 -3.35
N ASN A 81 -6.81 5.73 -3.52
CA ASN A 81 -6.68 7.13 -3.09
C ASN A 81 -7.66 8.06 -3.81
N LEU A 82 -7.98 7.79 -5.08
CA LEU A 82 -9.03 8.52 -5.81
C LEU A 82 -10.45 8.19 -5.34
N GLU A 83 -10.72 6.91 -5.02
CA GLU A 83 -12.03 6.52 -4.49
C GLU A 83 -12.27 7.12 -3.11
N LEU A 84 -11.26 7.08 -2.23
CA LEU A 84 -11.23 7.75 -0.94
C LEU A 84 -9.79 8.05 -0.47
N PRO A 85 -9.42 9.31 -0.22
CA PRO A 85 -8.32 9.61 0.68
C PRO A 85 -8.76 9.21 2.08
N GLU A 86 -8.48 7.97 2.47
CA GLU A 86 -8.78 7.48 3.81
C GLU A 86 -7.55 7.69 4.67
N ARG A 87 -7.73 8.34 5.81
CA ARG A 87 -6.65 8.48 6.78
C ARG A 87 -6.28 7.09 7.32
N ILE A 88 -5.00 6.72 7.18
CA ILE A 88 -4.43 5.47 7.66
C ILE A 88 -3.58 5.77 8.89
N ALA A 89 -4.03 5.31 10.05
CA ALA A 89 -3.23 5.37 11.25
C ALA A 89 -2.23 4.21 11.28
N PHE A 90 -1.02 4.44 11.78
CA PHE A 90 -0.04 3.37 11.95
C PHE A 90 0.83 3.60 13.18
N LEU A 91 1.47 2.52 13.65
CA LEU A 91 2.46 2.61 14.73
C LEU A 91 3.72 3.33 14.22
N GLY A 92 3.89 4.58 14.68
CA GLY A 92 4.96 5.46 14.28
C GLY A 92 6.35 5.05 14.84
N PRO A 93 7.38 5.87 14.53
CA PRO A 93 7.34 7.12 13.77
C PRO A 93 7.30 6.91 12.24
N ASP A 94 7.24 8.00 11.47
CA ASP A 94 7.43 7.97 10.02
C ASP A 94 8.72 7.24 9.63
N GLY A 95 8.64 6.43 8.58
CA GLY A 95 9.74 5.59 8.11
C GLY A 95 9.94 4.29 8.89
N SER A 96 9.14 4.02 9.94
CA SER A 96 9.14 2.73 10.63
C SER A 96 8.77 1.57 9.69
N PHE A 97 9.03 0.33 10.10
CA PHE A 97 8.58 -0.83 9.32
C PHE A 97 7.05 -0.89 9.20
N THR A 98 6.33 -0.38 10.20
CA THR A 98 4.86 -0.28 10.12
C THR A 98 4.42 0.80 9.14
N HIS A 99 5.19 1.89 9.02
CA HIS A 99 4.98 2.88 7.94
C HIS A 99 5.17 2.25 6.56
N GLN A 100 6.27 1.53 6.35
CA GLN A 100 6.56 0.84 5.08
C GLN A 100 5.50 -0.22 4.76
N ALA A 101 5.02 -0.95 5.78
CA ALA A 101 3.91 -1.89 5.63
C ALA A 101 2.63 -1.17 5.19
N ALA A 102 2.34 -0.01 5.78
CA ALA A 102 1.19 0.82 5.41
C ALA A 102 1.32 1.36 3.97
N GLU A 103 2.49 1.85 3.57
CA GLU A 103 2.77 2.32 2.20
C GLU A 103 2.67 1.19 1.17
N SER A 104 3.25 0.02 1.46
CA SER A 104 3.17 -1.13 0.55
C SER A 104 1.74 -1.58 0.28
N ARG A 105 0.84 -1.40 1.27
CA ARG A 105 -0.55 -1.84 1.17
C ARG A 105 -1.49 -0.77 0.62
N PHE A 106 -1.33 0.47 1.06
CA PHE A 106 -2.25 1.56 0.74
C PHE A 106 -1.71 2.50 -0.35
N GLY A 107 -0.42 2.41 -0.69
CA GLY A 107 0.26 3.20 -1.72
C GLY A 107 0.86 4.49 -1.19
N ALA A 108 1.96 4.96 -1.77
CA ALA A 108 2.75 6.10 -1.25
C ALA A 108 2.01 7.45 -1.16
N MET A 109 0.82 7.58 -1.77
CA MET A 109 0.05 8.83 -1.84
C MET A 109 -1.12 8.89 -0.83
N GLY A 110 -1.19 7.96 0.13
CA GLY A 110 -2.20 7.97 1.20
C GLY A 110 -1.98 9.08 2.24
N GLU A 111 -3.02 9.41 3.01
CA GLU A 111 -2.89 10.28 4.19
C GLU A 111 -2.52 9.42 5.41
N TYR A 112 -1.23 9.42 5.76
CA TYR A 112 -0.69 8.61 6.86
C TYR A 112 -0.62 9.42 8.16
N ASP A 113 -1.11 8.83 9.26
CA ASP A 113 -1.12 9.42 10.60
C ASP A 113 -0.27 8.56 11.53
N ALA A 114 0.95 9.04 11.84
CA ALA A 114 1.89 8.34 12.71
C ALA A 114 1.49 8.51 14.17
N LEU A 115 1.16 7.40 14.84
CA LEU A 115 0.71 7.43 16.23
C LEU A 115 1.70 6.73 17.16
N PRO A 116 1.83 7.19 18.42
CA PRO A 116 2.91 6.78 19.31
C PRO A 116 2.73 5.38 19.92
N THR A 117 1.50 4.83 19.94
CA THR A 117 1.21 3.54 20.58
C THR A 117 0.23 2.71 19.76
N ILE A 118 0.26 1.38 19.93
CA ILE A 118 -0.70 0.47 19.27
C ILE A 118 -2.12 0.84 19.70
N ARG A 119 -2.35 1.04 21.00
CA ARG A 119 -3.66 1.52 21.50
C ARG A 119 -4.18 2.76 20.78
N SER A 120 -3.34 3.78 20.55
CA SER A 120 -3.78 4.99 19.87
C SER A 120 -4.21 4.75 18.41
N VAL A 121 -3.62 3.75 17.73
CA VAL A 121 -4.06 3.31 16.40
C VAL A 121 -5.44 2.67 16.46
N PHE A 122 -5.68 1.80 17.43
CA PHE A 122 -7.01 1.20 17.64
C PHE A 122 -8.07 2.26 17.95
N GLU A 123 -7.79 3.19 18.86
CA GLU A 123 -8.69 4.31 19.19
C GLU A 123 -8.99 5.18 17.97
N ALA A 124 -7.99 5.45 17.11
CA ALA A 124 -8.18 6.22 15.89
C ALA A 124 -9.16 5.53 14.92
N VAL A 125 -9.09 4.20 14.80
CA VAL A 125 -10.00 3.42 13.95
C VAL A 125 -11.39 3.33 14.58
N GLU A 126 -11.48 3.03 15.86
CA GLU A 126 -12.75 2.86 16.58
C GLU A 126 -13.57 4.16 16.62
N THR A 127 -12.90 5.30 16.78
CA THR A 127 -13.55 6.64 16.76
C THR A 127 -13.84 7.16 15.35
N GLY A 128 -13.41 6.45 14.30
CA GLY A 128 -13.57 6.86 12.90
C GLY A 128 -12.66 8.00 12.46
N ARG A 129 -11.64 8.36 13.27
CA ARG A 129 -10.62 9.36 12.90
C ARG A 129 -9.73 8.86 11.77
N ALA A 130 -9.42 7.57 11.78
CA ALA A 130 -8.77 6.85 10.70
C ALA A 130 -9.71 5.73 10.25
N ARG A 131 -9.71 5.39 8.96
CA ARG A 131 -10.52 4.25 8.50
C ARG A 131 -9.78 2.92 8.62
N PHE A 132 -8.46 2.96 8.51
CA PHE A 132 -7.60 1.80 8.68
C PHE A 132 -6.50 2.07 9.69
N GLY A 133 -6.12 1.02 10.41
CA GLY A 133 -5.01 1.01 11.35
C GLY A 133 -4.01 -0.07 10.92
N VAL A 134 -2.73 0.25 10.90
CA VAL A 134 -1.65 -0.71 10.63
C VAL A 134 -0.83 -0.90 11.90
N VAL A 135 -0.82 -2.12 12.42
CA VAL A 135 -0.15 -2.50 13.67
C VAL A 135 0.58 -3.84 13.48
N PRO A 136 1.72 -4.06 14.16
CA PRO A 136 2.38 -5.35 14.13
C PRO A 136 1.58 -6.37 14.98
N ILE A 137 1.34 -7.56 14.43
CA ILE A 137 0.72 -8.67 15.19
C ILE A 137 1.75 -9.72 15.62
N GLU A 138 2.82 -9.87 14.84
CA GLU A 138 3.91 -10.80 15.10
C GLU A 138 5.21 -10.20 14.57
N ASN A 139 6.31 -10.39 15.29
CA ASN A 139 7.65 -10.02 14.85
C ASN A 139 8.61 -11.22 14.99
N ASN A 140 9.75 -11.15 14.29
CA ASN A 140 10.72 -12.23 14.21
C ASN A 140 11.66 -12.35 15.44
N GLN A 141 11.59 -11.44 16.41
CA GLN A 141 12.47 -11.43 17.60
C GLN A 141 11.74 -11.87 18.87
N GLU A 142 10.57 -11.30 19.13
CA GLU A 142 9.75 -11.48 20.33
C GLU A 142 8.46 -12.27 20.06
N GLY A 143 8.17 -12.61 18.81
CA GLY A 143 6.99 -13.37 18.43
C GLY A 143 5.73 -12.50 18.45
N VAL A 144 4.66 -13.00 19.07
CA VAL A 144 3.35 -12.34 19.07
C VAL A 144 3.39 -11.02 19.83
N VAL A 145 2.83 -9.98 19.23
CA VAL A 145 2.65 -8.67 19.87
C VAL A 145 1.35 -8.70 20.69
N PHE A 146 1.46 -9.08 21.96
CA PHE A 146 0.31 -9.24 22.85
C PHE A 146 -0.58 -7.99 22.95
N GLU A 147 0.01 -6.79 22.94
CA GLU A 147 -0.77 -5.54 22.96
C GLU A 147 -1.77 -5.46 21.80
N THR A 148 -1.38 -5.91 20.59
CA THR A 148 -2.28 -5.95 19.44
C THR A 148 -3.42 -6.94 19.65
N ILE A 149 -3.14 -8.10 20.24
CA ILE A 149 -4.15 -9.13 20.55
C ILE A 149 -5.13 -8.62 21.61
N ASP A 150 -4.63 -7.96 22.66
CA ASP A 150 -5.46 -7.40 23.72
C ASP A 150 -6.40 -6.32 23.15
N ASN A 151 -5.88 -5.39 22.34
CA ASN A 151 -6.73 -4.37 21.73
C ASN A 151 -7.75 -4.95 20.72
N LEU A 152 -7.41 -6.02 19.99
CA LEU A 152 -8.37 -6.74 19.13
C LEU A 152 -9.51 -7.38 19.94
N ASN A 153 -9.24 -7.83 21.16
CA ASN A 153 -10.25 -8.40 22.05
C ASN A 153 -11.10 -7.33 22.76
N GLU A 154 -10.50 -6.17 23.06
CA GLU A 154 -11.15 -5.08 23.82
C GLU A 154 -11.98 -4.13 22.96
N THR A 155 -11.72 -4.03 21.66
CA THR A 155 -12.36 -3.07 20.76
C THR A 155 -13.28 -3.75 19.74
N SER A 156 -14.12 -2.98 19.05
CA SER A 156 -14.99 -3.50 17.98
C SER A 156 -14.35 -3.54 16.59
N VAL A 157 -13.03 -3.33 16.46
CA VAL A 157 -12.36 -3.32 15.16
C VAL A 157 -12.21 -4.74 14.60
N SER A 158 -12.05 -4.85 13.28
CA SER A 158 -11.88 -6.14 12.59
C SER A 158 -10.67 -6.13 11.68
N ILE A 159 -10.01 -7.28 11.56
CA ILE A 159 -8.86 -7.45 10.66
C ILE A 159 -9.36 -7.48 9.21
N ALA A 160 -8.98 -6.48 8.42
CA ALA A 160 -9.33 -6.40 7.00
C ALA A 160 -8.31 -7.10 6.08
N ALA A 161 -7.05 -7.18 6.50
CA ALA A 161 -5.96 -7.75 5.72
C ALA A 161 -4.73 -8.03 6.60
N GLU A 162 -3.83 -8.86 6.09
CA GLU A 162 -2.47 -9.05 6.62
C GLU A 162 -1.41 -8.66 5.59
N VAL A 163 -0.22 -8.32 6.07
CA VAL A 163 0.97 -8.04 5.25
C VAL A 163 2.21 -8.59 5.94
N VAL A 164 3.02 -9.33 5.20
CA VAL A 164 4.32 -9.84 5.66
C VAL A 164 5.40 -8.95 5.07
N THR A 165 6.13 -8.24 5.93
CA THR A 165 7.19 -7.31 5.51
C THR A 165 8.56 -7.89 5.84
N PRO A 166 9.40 -8.22 4.84
CA PRO A 166 10.79 -8.59 5.07
C PRO A 166 11.56 -7.44 5.74
N ILE A 167 12.13 -7.71 6.91
CA ILE A 167 12.86 -6.70 7.67
C ILE A 167 14.32 -6.69 7.24
N HIS A 168 14.76 -5.55 6.71
CA HIS A 168 16.14 -5.30 6.34
C HIS A 168 16.68 -4.11 7.12
N PHE A 169 17.85 -4.29 7.74
CA PHE A 169 18.55 -3.22 8.43
C PHE A 169 19.71 -2.73 7.56
N ALA A 170 19.86 -1.41 7.49
CA ALA A 170 21.03 -0.76 6.91
C ALA A 170 21.77 0.01 8.01
N PHE A 171 23.09 -0.02 7.97
CA PHE A 171 23.92 0.83 8.81
C PHE A 171 24.02 2.22 8.17
N VAL A 172 23.61 3.26 8.90
CA VAL A 172 23.60 4.65 8.42
C VAL A 172 24.42 5.51 9.38
N THR A 173 25.30 6.35 8.84
CA THR A 173 26.17 7.25 9.61
C THR A 173 26.29 8.61 8.92
N GLN A 174 26.59 9.65 9.70
CA GLN A 174 26.98 10.97 9.19
C GLN A 174 28.49 11.06 8.92
N ALA A 175 29.27 10.05 9.33
CA ALA A 175 30.70 9.97 9.06
C ALA A 175 30.96 9.68 7.57
N GLU A 176 31.92 10.39 6.97
CA GLU A 176 32.34 10.13 5.59
C GLU A 176 33.11 8.81 5.47
N HIS A 177 33.85 8.43 6.51
CA HIS A 177 34.63 7.19 6.53
C HIS A 177 34.26 6.28 7.71
N LEU A 178 34.29 4.96 7.47
CA LEU A 178 34.06 3.93 8.48
C LEU A 178 34.99 4.05 9.70
N THR A 179 36.21 4.57 9.50
CA THR A 179 37.20 4.78 10.56
C THR A 179 36.83 5.89 11.54
N ASP A 180 35.94 6.80 11.14
CA ASP A 180 35.54 7.95 11.96
C ASP A 180 34.39 7.60 12.92
N ILE A 181 33.82 6.40 12.75
CA ILE A 181 32.72 5.88 13.56
C ILE A 181 33.28 5.44 14.91
N ARG A 182 32.82 6.10 15.97
CA ARG A 182 33.18 5.76 17.34
C ARG A 182 32.07 4.92 17.97
N ALA A 183 32.49 3.95 18.78
CA ALA A 183 31.60 3.14 19.61
C ALA A 183 31.02 3.95 20.77
#